data_AF-A0AAV2IGR4-F1
#
_entry.id   AF-A0AAV2IGR4-F1
#
_cell.length_a   1.000
_cell.length_b   1.000
_cell.length_c   1.000
_cell.angle_alpha   90.00
_cell.angle_beta   90.00
_cell.angle_gamma   90.00
#
_symmetry.space_group_name_H-M   'P 1'
#
loop_
_entity.id
_entity.type
_entity.pdbx_description
1 polymer ?
#
loop_
_entity_poly.entity_id
_entity_poly.type
_entity_poly.pdbx_seq_one_letter_code
_entity_poly.pdbx_strand_id
1 'polypeptide(L)'
;AWLFFISKVIELLDTIFFIIRKKNNQVTFLHVYHHTSMILFSWTVVKFLPKDSNISYPVVNCVVHIVMYAYYGLAALGPEMRPFLWWKKYITRLQIGQFFILIAQTVGIMIFDCPAPTAFLVIIACYIFTILLLFLNFYIRAYLHSPR
;
A
#
# COMPACT_ATOMS: atom_id res chain seq x y z
N ALA A 1 -1.46 16.06 -2.73
CA ALA A 1 -2.76 15.39 -2.49
C ALA A 1 -3.47 14.99 -3.78
N TRP A 2 -3.84 15.93 -4.66
CA TRP A 2 -4.59 15.62 -5.89
C TRP A 2 -3.90 14.62 -6.83
N LEU A 3 -2.60 14.81 -7.11
CA LEU A 3 -1.82 13.87 -7.93
C LEU A 3 -1.73 12.46 -7.32
N PHE A 4 -1.67 12.36 -5.99
CA PHE A 4 -1.69 11.07 -5.29
C PHE A 4 -3.06 10.38 -5.43
N PHE A 5 -4.17 11.12 -5.32
CA PHE A 5 -5.50 10.57 -5.59
C PHE A 5 -5.61 10.04 -7.03
N ILE A 6 -5.17 10.82 -8.02
CA ILE A 6 -5.16 10.37 -9.42
C ILE A 6 -4.30 9.11 -9.58
N SER A 7 -3.14 9.03 -8.92
CA SER A 7 -2.32 7.81 -8.95
C SER A 7 -3.10 6.61 -8.44
N LYS A 8 -3.87 6.72 -7.35
CA LYS A 8 -4.71 5.62 -6.83
C LYS A 8 -5.82 5.19 -7.78
N VAL A 9 -6.38 6.10 -8.56
CA VAL A 9 -7.31 5.76 -9.63
C VAL A 9 -6.61 4.97 -10.74
N ILE A 10 -5.40 5.40 -11.14
CA ILE A 10 -4.60 4.69 -12.15
C ILE A 10 -4.20 3.29 -11.66
N GLU A 11 -3.89 3.13 -10.38
CA GLU A 11 -3.55 1.83 -9.77
C GLU A 11 -4.70 0.80 -9.87
N LEU A 12 -5.95 1.21 -10.14
CA LEU A 12 -7.05 0.25 -10.45
C LEU A 12 -6.79 -0.56 -11.71
N LEU A 13 -5.99 -0.03 -12.64
CA LEU A 13 -5.60 -0.74 -13.86
C LEU A 13 -4.88 -2.06 -13.53
N ASP A 14 -4.20 -2.19 -12.39
CA ASP A 14 -3.58 -3.44 -11.95
C ASP A 14 -4.61 -4.58 -11.88
N THR A 15 -5.79 -4.28 -11.35
CA THR A 15 -6.90 -5.23 -11.25
C THR A 15 -7.41 -5.63 -12.63
N ILE A 16 -7.53 -4.65 -13.53
CA ILE A 16 -7.96 -4.88 -14.92
C ILE A 16 -6.94 -5.78 -15.63
N PHE A 17 -5.64 -5.52 -15.49
CA PHE A 17 -4.59 -6.36 -16.05
C PHE A 17 -4.61 -7.78 -15.50
N PHE A 18 -4.87 -7.98 -14.21
CA PHE A 18 -5.00 -9.33 -13.63
C PHE A 18 -6.17 -10.10 -14.21
N ILE A 19 -7.33 -9.44 -14.38
CA ILE A 19 -8.52 -10.05 -14.98
C ILE A 19 -8.26 -10.42 -16.46
N ILE A 20 -7.73 -9.48 -17.25
CA ILE A 20 -7.42 -9.70 -18.67
C ILE A 20 -6.40 -10.83 -18.85
N ARG A 21 -5.37 -10.90 -18.00
CA ARG A 21 -4.36 -11.97 -18.02
C ARG A 21 -4.84 -13.29 -17.41
N LYS A 22 -6.11 -13.39 -17.01
CA LYS A 22 -6.71 -14.54 -16.31
C LYS A 22 -5.91 -14.98 -15.07
N LYS A 23 -5.29 -14.02 -14.37
CA LYS A 23 -4.52 -14.22 -13.13
C LYS A 23 -5.40 -13.96 -11.90
N ASN A 24 -6.51 -14.69 -11.79
CA ASN A 24 -7.49 -14.51 -10.71
C ASN A 24 -6.90 -14.77 -9.32
N ASN A 25 -5.81 -15.54 -9.22
CA ASN A 25 -5.07 -15.73 -7.97
C ASN A 25 -4.40 -14.45 -7.43
N GLN A 26 -4.23 -13.41 -8.26
CA GLN A 26 -3.69 -12.11 -7.85
C GLN A 26 -4.78 -11.16 -7.34
N VAL A 27 -6.04 -11.38 -7.74
CA VAL A 27 -7.21 -10.62 -7.27
C VAL A 27 -7.66 -11.15 -5.92
N THR A 28 -6.82 -10.96 -4.91
CA THR A 28 -7.09 -11.40 -3.53
C THR A 28 -8.00 -10.41 -2.80
N PHE A 29 -8.61 -10.85 -1.69
CA PHE A 29 -9.33 -9.96 -0.80
C PHE A 29 -8.47 -8.76 -0.36
N LEU A 30 -7.19 -9.01 -0.01
CA LEU A 30 -6.24 -7.95 0.35
C LEU A 30 -6.09 -6.90 -0.76
N HIS A 31 -5.94 -7.36 -2.01
CA HIS A 31 -5.82 -6.48 -3.18
C HIS A 31 -7.05 -5.59 -3.34
N VAL A 32 -8.24 -6.20 -3.43
CA VAL A 32 -9.49 -5.46 -3.66
C VAL A 32 -9.82 -4.54 -2.49
N TYR A 33 -9.64 -5.01 -1.25
CA TYR A 33 -9.85 -4.21 -0.04
C TYR A 33 -8.94 -2.98 -0.03
N HIS A 34 -7.63 -3.17 -0.28
CA HIS A 34 -6.66 -2.08 -0.30
C HIS A 34 -6.95 -1.06 -1.41
N HIS A 35 -7.10 -1.48 -2.66
CA HIS A 35 -7.32 -0.55 -3.77
C HIS A 35 -8.64 0.22 -3.66
N THR A 36 -9.71 -0.42 -3.21
CA THR A 36 -11.00 0.26 -3.01
C THR A 36 -10.93 1.27 -1.87
N SER A 37 -10.40 0.86 -0.71
CA SER A 37 -10.28 1.73 0.46
C SER A 37 -9.34 2.92 0.21
N MET A 38 -8.19 2.71 -0.44
CA MET A 38 -7.22 3.78 -0.71
C MET A 38 -7.79 4.90 -1.57
N ILE A 39 -8.67 4.61 -2.52
CA ILE A 39 -9.33 5.62 -3.36
C ILE A 39 -10.31 6.44 -2.52
N LEU A 40 -11.14 5.79 -1.71
CA LEU A 40 -12.09 6.46 -0.83
C LEU A 40 -11.36 7.35 0.20
N PHE A 41 -10.28 6.82 0.80
CA PHE A 41 -9.45 7.56 1.73
C PHE A 41 -8.77 8.76 1.06
N SER A 42 -8.10 8.56 -0.06
CA SER A 42 -7.40 9.64 -0.77
C SER A 42 -8.34 10.72 -1.29
N TRP A 43 -9.56 10.36 -1.72
CA TRP A 43 -10.61 11.33 -2.05
C TRP A 43 -11.03 12.18 -0.85
N THR A 44 -11.28 11.53 0.29
CA THR A 44 -11.65 12.20 1.54
C THR A 44 -10.56 13.19 1.97
N VAL A 45 -9.29 12.79 1.86
CA VAL A 45 -8.14 13.66 2.15
C VAL A 45 -8.09 14.86 1.22
N VAL A 46 -8.24 14.66 -0.10
CA VAL A 46 -8.20 15.76 -1.07
C VAL A 46 -9.36 16.74 -0.88
N LYS A 47 -10.54 16.25 -0.48
CA LYS A 47 -11.75 17.07 -0.39
C LYS A 47 -11.89 17.81 0.94
N PHE A 48 -11.50 17.20 2.06
CA PHE A 48 -11.85 17.67 3.40
C PHE A 48 -10.67 18.13 4.25
N LEU A 49 -9.43 17.73 3.93
CA LEU A 49 -8.27 18.18 4.72
C LEU A 49 -7.65 19.46 4.15
N PRO A 50 -7.21 20.38 5.03
CA PRO A 50 -6.44 21.55 4.61
C PRO A 50 -5.19 21.14 3.84
N LYS A 51 -4.81 21.91 2.82
CA LYS A 51 -3.60 21.64 2.03
C LYS A 51 -2.33 21.65 2.89
N ASP A 52 -2.36 22.37 4.02
CA ASP A 52 -1.23 22.58 4.92
C ASP A 52 -1.07 21.49 5.99
N SER A 53 -1.98 20.51 6.05
CA SER A 53 -1.76 19.30 6.85
C SER A 53 -0.68 18.48 6.13
N ASN A 54 0.59 18.80 6.39
CA ASN A 54 1.80 18.16 5.85
C ASN A 54 1.97 16.72 6.38
N ILE A 55 0.99 15.89 6.08
CA ILE A 55 0.97 14.49 6.48
C ILE A 55 1.77 13.72 5.44
N SER A 56 2.98 13.31 5.79
CA SER A 56 3.93 12.65 4.88
C SER A 56 3.59 11.19 4.52
N TYR A 57 2.41 10.65 4.90
CA TYR A 57 1.97 9.30 4.51
C TYR A 57 2.08 9.01 3.00
N PRO A 58 1.64 9.93 2.10
CA PRO A 58 1.73 9.68 0.66
C PRO A 58 3.17 9.55 0.18
N VAL A 59 4.11 10.30 0.76
CA VAL A 59 5.52 10.28 0.36
C VAL A 59 6.14 8.91 0.63
N VAL A 60 5.95 8.40 1.85
CA VAL A 60 6.47 7.08 2.22
C VAL A 60 5.86 5.99 1.34
N ASN A 61 4.54 6.06 1.06
CA ASN A 61 3.89 5.11 0.17
C ASN A 61 4.44 5.17 -1.26
N CYS A 62 4.65 6.37 -1.82
CA CYS A 62 5.20 6.54 -3.16
C CYS A 62 6.60 5.94 -3.29
N VAL A 63 7.47 6.12 -2.28
CA VAL A 63 8.82 5.53 -2.30
C VAL A 63 8.76 4.01 -2.38
N VAL A 64 7.90 3.38 -1.58
CA VAL A 64 7.72 1.91 -1.62
C VAL A 64 7.06 1.46 -2.92
N HIS A 65 6.09 2.22 -3.43
CA HIS A 65 5.43 1.93 -4.71
C HIS A 65 6.38 2.01 -5.89
N ILE A 66 7.36 2.92 -5.90
CA ILE A 66 8.39 2.95 -6.94
C ILE A 66 9.13 1.61 -7.01
N VAL A 67 9.54 1.06 -5.85
CA VAL A 67 10.24 -0.23 -5.78
C VAL A 67 9.33 -1.38 -6.21
N MET A 68 8.08 -1.38 -5.76
CA MET A 68 7.10 -2.41 -6.10
C MET A 68 6.76 -2.43 -7.60
N TYR A 69 6.47 -1.27 -8.20
CA TYR A 69 6.15 -1.16 -9.62
C TYR A 69 7.37 -1.42 -10.51
N ALA A 70 8.58 -1.07 -10.07
CA ALA A 70 9.80 -1.49 -10.77
C ALA A 70 9.89 -3.02 -10.85
N TYR A 71 9.59 -3.74 -9.76
CA TYR A 71 9.53 -5.19 -9.77
C TYR A 71 8.45 -5.75 -10.71
N TYR A 72 7.24 -5.14 -10.74
CA TYR A 72 6.20 -5.56 -11.68
C TYR A 72 6.56 -5.28 -13.14
N GLY A 73 7.22 -4.16 -13.43
CA GLY A 73 7.76 -3.86 -14.75
C GLY A 73 8.76 -4.91 -15.21
N LEU A 74 9.73 -5.27 -14.35
CA LEU A 74 10.70 -6.34 -14.64
C LEU A 74 10.02 -7.70 -14.80
N ALA A 75 9.01 -8.02 -13.98
CA ALA A 75 8.25 -9.25 -14.09
C ALA A 75 7.38 -9.34 -15.36
N ALA A 76 7.08 -8.19 -15.99
CA ALA A 76 6.32 -8.13 -17.23
C ALA A 76 7.16 -8.41 -18.49
N LEU A 77 8.50 -8.26 -18.41
CA LEU A 77 9.43 -8.50 -19.53
C LEU A 77 9.50 -9.96 -19.98
N GLY A 78 8.98 -10.90 -19.19
CA GLY A 78 8.77 -12.29 -19.62
C GLY A 78 9.27 -13.33 -18.63
N PRO A 79 9.14 -14.63 -18.98
CA PRO A 79 9.57 -15.74 -18.14
C PRO A 79 11.07 -15.74 -17.84
N GLU A 80 11.89 -15.23 -18.77
CA GLU A 80 13.36 -15.17 -18.65
C GLU A 80 13.83 -14.26 -17.51
N MET A 81 13.02 -13.28 -17.11
CA MET A 81 13.34 -12.40 -15.99
C MET A 81 13.03 -13.03 -14.62
N ARG A 82 12.20 -14.08 -14.55
CA ARG A 82 11.77 -14.69 -13.28
C ARG A 82 12.91 -15.19 -12.37
N PRO A 83 14.01 -15.79 -12.88
CA PRO A 83 15.13 -16.22 -12.04
C PRO A 83 15.82 -15.06 -11.30
N PHE A 84 15.86 -13.87 -11.92
CA PHE A 84 16.48 -12.68 -11.34
C PHE A 84 15.60 -11.98 -10.29
N LEU A 85 14.33 -12.37 -10.17
CA LEU A 85 13.33 -11.75 -9.28
C LEU A 85 13.26 -12.41 -7.89
N TRP A 86 14.38 -12.96 -7.40
CA TRP A 86 14.50 -13.61 -6.09
C TRP A 86 14.18 -12.67 -4.92
N TRP A 87 14.27 -11.36 -5.13
CA TRP A 87 14.12 -10.33 -4.11
C TRP A 87 12.64 -9.94 -3.80
N LYS A 88 11.66 -10.65 -4.39
CA LYS A 88 10.22 -10.46 -4.13
C LYS A 88 9.87 -10.40 -2.63
N LYS A 89 10.49 -11.26 -1.82
CA LYS A 89 10.25 -11.34 -0.37
C LYS A 89 10.69 -10.06 0.36
N TYR A 90 11.74 -9.38 -0.12
CA TYR A 90 12.23 -8.15 0.47
C TYR A 90 11.30 -6.97 0.19
N ILE A 91 10.61 -6.97 -0.95
CA ILE A 91 9.56 -5.98 -1.26
C ILE A 91 8.41 -6.10 -0.27
N THR A 92 7.96 -7.33 0.03
CA THR A 92 6.91 -7.54 1.04
C THR A 92 7.36 -7.10 2.43
N ARG A 93 8.63 -7.33 2.79
CA ARG A 93 9.20 -6.83 4.06
C ARG A 93 9.29 -5.30 4.10
N LEU A 94 9.63 -4.67 2.98
CA LEU A 94 9.65 -3.21 2.83
C LEU A 94 8.25 -2.62 3.02
N GLN A 95 7.22 -3.23 2.41
CA GLN A 95 5.82 -2.85 2.59
C GLN A 95 5.35 -3.01 4.04
N ILE A 96 5.72 -4.10 4.72
CA ILE A 96 5.43 -4.27 6.16
C ILE A 96 6.13 -3.18 6.99
N GLY A 97 7.41 -2.93 6.72
CA GLY A 97 8.18 -1.86 7.37
C GLY A 97 7.56 -0.48 7.19
N GLN A 98 7.02 -0.19 6.00
CA GLN A 98 6.28 1.03 5.72
C GLN A 98 5.15 1.24 6.74
N PHE A 99 4.32 0.23 6.98
CA PHE A 99 3.18 0.35 7.90
C PHE A 99 3.62 0.63 9.34
N PHE A 100 4.72 0.05 9.81
CA PHE A 100 5.28 0.40 11.12
C PHE A 100 5.74 1.86 11.20
N ILE A 101 6.39 2.37 10.15
CA ILE A 101 6.79 3.79 10.07
C ILE A 101 5.56 4.69 10.10
N LEU A 102 4.49 4.35 9.37
CA LEU A 102 3.27 5.15 9.36
C LEU A 102 2.53 5.11 10.71
N ILE A 103 2.52 3.97 11.42
CA ILE A 103 1.98 3.88 12.77
C ILE A 103 2.79 4.77 13.72
N ALA A 104 4.13 4.67 13.70
CA ALA A 104 4.99 5.50 14.54
C ALA A 104 4.79 6.99 14.27
N GLN A 105 4.64 7.39 13.01
CA GLN A 105 4.30 8.75 12.62
C GLN A 105 2.92 9.17 13.16
N THR A 106 1.92 8.30 13.07
CA THR A 106 0.56 8.58 13.59
C THR A 106 0.59 8.82 15.10
N VAL A 107 1.28 7.95 15.84
CA VAL A 107 1.45 8.07 17.29
C VAL A 107 2.24 9.34 17.64
N GLY A 108 3.30 9.65 16.89
CA GLY A 108 4.05 10.90 17.07
C GLY A 108 3.18 12.15 16.94
N ILE A 109 2.34 12.21 15.89
CA ILE A 109 1.40 13.34 15.69
C ILE A 109 0.44 13.48 16.87
N MET A 110 -0.05 12.37 17.44
CA MET A 110 -0.94 12.38 18.61
C MET A 110 -0.22 12.82 19.89
N ILE A 111 1.05 12.47 20.08
CA ILE A 111 1.83 12.82 21.28
C ILE A 111 2.26 14.29 21.26
N PHE A 112 2.68 14.81 20.12
CA PHE A 112 3.20 16.17 19.99
C PHE A 112 2.11 17.23 19.72
N ASP A 113 0.84 16.87 19.93
CA ASP A 113 -0.35 17.74 19.80
C ASP A 113 -0.36 18.60 18.53
N CYS A 114 -0.02 17.97 17.40
CA CYS A 114 0.00 18.65 16.11
C CYS A 114 -1.44 18.94 15.64
N PRO A 115 -1.67 20.03 14.87
CA PRO A 115 -2.99 20.44 14.41
C PRO A 115 -3.52 19.48 13.32
N ALA A 116 -4.06 18.35 13.75
CA ALA A 116 -4.70 17.35 12.91
C ALA A 116 -5.97 16.85 13.63
N PRO A 117 -7.11 16.68 12.92
CA PRO A 117 -8.32 16.18 13.55
C PRO A 117 -8.11 14.78 14.17
N THR A 118 -8.30 14.63 15.48
CA THR A 118 -8.07 13.36 16.20
C THR A 118 -8.86 12.21 15.60
N ALA A 119 -10.13 12.44 15.21
CA ALA A 119 -10.96 11.45 14.56
C ALA A 119 -10.33 10.92 13.25
N PHE A 120 -9.71 11.80 12.46
CA PHE A 120 -9.02 11.41 11.23
C PHE A 120 -7.78 10.54 11.52
N LEU A 121 -7.00 10.91 12.54
CA LEU A 121 -5.82 10.13 12.96
C LEU A 121 -6.21 8.73 13.47
N VAL A 122 -7.28 8.61 14.24
CA VAL A 122 -7.80 7.31 14.72
C VAL A 122 -8.24 6.44 13.55
N ILE A 123 -8.99 6.99 12.59
CA ILE A 123 -9.43 6.24 11.41
C ILE A 123 -8.22 5.76 10.59
N ILE A 124 -7.22 6.61 10.38
CA ILE A 124 -5.97 6.23 9.71
C ILE A 124 -5.24 5.13 10.47
N ALA A 125 -5.11 5.25 11.79
CA ALA A 125 -4.46 4.24 12.61
C ALA A 125 -5.15 2.87 12.49
N CYS A 126 -6.48 2.84 12.58
CA CYS A 126 -7.28 1.61 12.41
C CYS A 126 -7.10 1.00 11.01
N TYR A 127 -7.06 1.85 9.98
CA TYR A 127 -6.84 1.41 8.60
C TYR A 127 -5.44 0.81 8.39
N ILE A 128 -4.38 1.51 8.81
CA ILE A 128 -3.00 1.02 8.70
C ILE A 128 -2.85 -0.30 9.45
N PHE A 129 -3.45 -0.41 10.64
CA PHE A 129 -3.42 -1.63 11.44
C PHE A 129 -4.09 -2.81 10.72
N THR A 130 -5.26 -2.59 10.10
CA THR A 130 -5.97 -3.63 9.35
C THR A 130 -5.15 -4.10 8.15
N ILE A 131 -4.55 -3.17 7.39
CA ILE A 131 -3.68 -3.51 6.26
C ILE A 131 -2.43 -4.25 6.71
N LEU A 132 -1.81 -3.84 7.83
CA LEU A 132 -0.66 -4.53 8.41
C LEU A 132 -0.99 -6.00 8.72
N LEU A 133 -2.12 -6.27 9.37
CA LEU A 133 -2.56 -7.64 9.66
C LEU A 133 -2.76 -8.47 8.38
N LEU A 134 -3.36 -7.88 7.35
CA LEU A 134 -3.56 -8.57 6.07
C LEU A 134 -2.23 -8.87 5.36
N PHE A 135 -1.26 -7.94 5.41
CA PHE A 135 0.08 -8.15 4.86
C PHE A 135 0.89 -9.19 5.65
N LEU A 136 0.77 -9.21 6.98
CA LEU A 136 1.38 -10.24 7.81
C LEU A 136 0.80 -11.62 7.50
N ASN A 137 -0.53 -11.73 7.41
CA ASN A 137 -1.21 -12.97 7.02
C ASN A 137 -0.78 -13.43 5.62
N PHE A 138 -0.68 -12.51 4.65
CA PHE A 138 -0.14 -12.80 3.32
C PHE A 138 1.30 -13.31 3.40
N TYR A 139 2.18 -12.65 4.16
CA TYR A 139 3.58 -13.02 4.28
C TYR A 139 3.75 -14.41 4.91
N ILE A 140 2.99 -14.71 5.97
CA ILE A 140 3.00 -16.02 6.64
C ILE A 140 2.57 -17.10 5.65
N ARG A 141 1.42 -16.93 4.98
CA ARG A 141 0.90 -17.94 4.04
C ARG A 141 1.82 -18.14 2.84
N ALA A 142 2.33 -17.06 2.26
CA ALA A 142 3.11 -17.11 1.01
C ALA A 142 4.57 -17.54 1.21
N TYR A 143 5.18 -17.27 2.37
CA TYR A 143 6.62 -17.47 2.57
C TYR A 143 7.03 -18.32 3.77
N LEU A 144 6.14 -18.54 4.75
CA LEU A 144 6.43 -19.37 5.92
C LEU A 144 5.68 -20.71 5.89
N HIS A 145 4.47 -20.73 5.34
CA HIS A 145 3.61 -21.92 5.35
C HIS A 145 3.56 -22.69 4.02
N SER A 146 3.97 -22.08 2.90
CA SER A 146 4.25 -22.83 1.66
C SER A 146 5.62 -23.51 1.78
N PRO A 147 5.71 -24.86 1.72
CA PRO A 147 6.95 -25.52 1.37
C PRO A 147 7.38 -25.01 -0.01
N ARG A 148 8.69 -24.84 -0.22
CA ARG A 148 9.25 -24.46 -1.52
C ARG A 148 8.79 -25.41 -2.62
#